data_AF-A0A453E8R6-F1
#
_entry.id   AF-A0A453E8R6-F1
#
_cell.length_a   1.000
_cell.length_b   1.000
_cell.length_c   1.000
_cell.angle_alpha   90.00
_cell.angle_beta   90.00
_cell.angle_gamma   90.00
#
_symmetry.space_group_name_H-M   'P 1'
#
loop_
_entity.id
_entity.type
_entity.pdbx_description
1 polymer ?
#
loop_
_entity_poly.entity_id
_entity_poly.type
_entity_poly.pdbx_seq_one_letter_code
_entity_poly.pdbx_strand_id
1 'polypeptide(L)'
;MAGFSCLRSLTSLELSEVYITGDELGCLLSCSFALEELVLTYCKEITCLKIPCVLQRLSQLVVTDCENLEVIKSKAPNLTVFEYTGGVVEVSIGDAVLDIMISASGWNVVHYARAKLPQMVPNLETLDITSSLATDIPFSPGKFLHLKHLCISFMVSAGAFCPDYDYFSLVSFLDACPSLETLMLCVTQQSVEHDSVLGDSSHLRQMPGHCHDSIKDVKIIGFCSAKSMVELTVHILENAVSLERLTLDTVCYDLRCSDGASKCSVGNMNMIMEAHKALVVVRSYILEKVPSTVELNVVEPCSQCHAVEN
;
A
#
# COMPACT_ATOMS: atom_id res chain seq x y z
N MET A 1 17.55 -15.28 37.41
CA MET A 1 16.48 -14.42 36.86
C MET A 1 15.75 -13.73 38.01
N ALA A 2 16.28 -12.60 38.49
CA ALA A 2 15.60 -11.75 39.45
C ALA A 2 15.78 -10.32 38.93
N GLY A 3 14.71 -9.70 38.43
CA GLY A 3 14.76 -8.36 37.84
C GLY A 3 13.48 -7.90 37.14
N PHE A 4 12.68 -8.80 36.55
CA PHE A 4 11.53 -8.40 35.71
C PHE A 4 10.14 -8.59 36.34
N SER A 5 10.03 -8.91 37.64
CA SER A 5 8.73 -9.11 38.30
C SER A 5 7.86 -7.85 38.32
N CYS A 6 8.46 -6.67 38.15
CA CYS A 6 7.78 -5.38 38.17
C CYS A 6 7.05 -5.04 36.86
N LEU A 7 7.27 -5.79 35.78
CA LEU A 7 6.71 -5.49 34.44
C LEU A 7 5.39 -6.22 34.15
N ARG A 8 4.82 -6.92 35.13
CA ARG A 8 3.57 -7.68 34.95
C ARG A 8 2.36 -6.82 34.60
N SER A 9 2.41 -5.54 34.98
CA SER A 9 1.35 -4.55 34.71
C SER A 9 1.68 -3.66 33.52
N LEU A 10 2.80 -3.89 32.82
CA LEU A 10 3.19 -3.11 31.65
C LEU A 10 2.22 -3.41 30.50
N THR A 11 1.53 -2.39 30.00
CA THR A 11 0.55 -2.50 28.91
C THR A 11 1.09 -2.00 27.57
N SER A 12 2.01 -1.03 27.58
CA SER A 12 2.67 -0.55 26.36
C SER A 12 4.18 -0.46 26.60
N LEU A 13 4.96 -0.87 25.61
CA LEU A 13 6.41 -0.79 25.61
C LEU A 13 6.88 -0.17 24.29
N GLU A 14 7.47 1.02 24.40
CA GLU A 14 8.14 1.70 23.29
C GLU A 14 9.64 1.75 23.54
N LEU A 15 10.40 1.30 22.54
CA LEU A 15 11.87 1.32 22.56
C LEU A 15 12.35 2.03 21.29
N SER A 16 13.04 3.15 21.47
CA SER A 16 13.57 3.98 20.38
C SER A 16 15.06 4.21 20.54
N GLU A 17 15.85 3.90 19.50
CA GLU A 17 17.31 4.09 19.46
C GLU A 17 18.07 3.40 20.63
N VAL A 18 17.56 2.27 21.11
CA VAL A 18 18.17 1.52 22.22
C VAL A 18 19.07 0.39 21.73
N TYR A 19 20.16 0.14 22.47
CA TYR A 19 21.05 -0.99 22.27
C TYR A 19 20.53 -2.22 23.02
N ILE A 20 19.53 -2.90 22.45
CA ILE A 20 18.96 -4.13 23.00
C ILE A 20 18.99 -5.24 21.95
N THR A 21 19.45 -6.42 22.34
CA THR A 21 19.41 -7.61 21.47
C THR A 21 18.03 -8.26 21.49
N GLY A 22 17.74 -9.08 20.47
CA GLY A 22 16.48 -9.84 20.41
C GLY A 22 16.27 -10.78 21.62
N ASP A 23 17.36 -11.34 22.16
CA ASP A 23 17.30 -12.25 23.32
C ASP A 23 17.03 -11.50 24.64
N GLU A 24 17.61 -10.31 24.80
CA GLU A 24 17.33 -9.43 25.94
C GLU A 24 15.89 -8.92 25.92
N LEU A 25 15.40 -8.51 24.75
CA LEU A 25 14.00 -8.15 24.58
C LEU A 25 13.08 -9.34 24.86
N GLY A 26 13.43 -10.54 24.36
CA GLY A 26 12.68 -11.76 24.64
C GLY A 26 12.56 -12.08 26.14
N CYS A 27 13.63 -11.83 26.89
CA CYS A 27 13.64 -11.96 28.35
C CYS A 27 12.68 -10.97 29.02
N LEU A 28 12.64 -9.72 28.55
CA LEU A 28 11.69 -8.70 29.03
C LEU A 28 10.25 -9.11 28.73
N LEU A 29 9.96 -9.47 27.48
CA LEU A 29 8.63 -9.86 27.01
C LEU A 29 8.09 -11.11 27.72
N SER A 30 8.96 -12.02 28.17
CA SER A 30 8.54 -13.24 28.89
C SER A 30 7.79 -12.99 30.21
N CYS A 31 7.90 -11.78 30.77
CA CYS A 31 7.30 -11.40 32.05
C CYS A 31 6.16 -10.37 31.93
N SER A 32 5.90 -9.83 30.73
CA SER A 32 4.98 -8.71 30.50
C SER A 32 3.59 -9.17 30.04
N PHE A 33 2.90 -9.98 30.84
CA PHE A 33 1.63 -10.60 30.45
C PHE A 33 0.48 -9.63 30.14
N ALA A 34 0.57 -8.40 30.66
CA ALA A 34 -0.42 -7.35 30.40
C ALA A 34 -0.13 -6.54 29.13
N LEU A 35 0.96 -6.84 28.40
CA LEU A 35 1.39 -6.05 27.25
C LEU A 35 0.37 -6.16 26.12
N GLU A 36 -0.10 -5.01 25.68
CA GLU A 36 -1.08 -4.78 24.61
C GLU A 36 -0.40 -4.20 23.36
N GLU A 37 0.66 -3.41 23.56
CA GLU A 37 1.38 -2.72 22.49
C GLU A 37 2.91 -2.87 22.63
N LEU A 38 3.58 -3.16 21.51
CA LEU A 38 5.03 -3.15 21.40
C LEU A 38 5.47 -2.29 20.20
N VAL A 39 6.22 -1.24 20.47
CA VAL A 39 6.78 -0.34 19.46
C VAL A 39 8.32 -0.40 19.51
N LEU A 40 8.94 -0.70 18.38
CA LEU A 40 10.39 -0.74 18.22
C LEU A 40 10.80 0.22 17.10
N THR A 41 11.68 1.17 17.39
CA THR A 41 12.13 2.18 16.44
C THR A 41 13.65 2.30 16.47
N TYR A 42 14.32 2.17 15.32
CA TYR A 42 15.78 2.33 15.21
C TYR A 42 16.62 1.41 16.14
N CYS A 43 16.10 0.22 16.50
CA CYS A 43 16.77 -0.74 17.38
C CYS A 43 17.74 -1.63 16.59
N LYS A 44 18.97 -1.16 16.38
CA LYS A 44 19.95 -1.78 15.47
C LYS A 44 20.52 -3.13 15.93
N GLU A 45 20.46 -3.45 17.22
CA GLU A 45 21.01 -4.70 17.75
C GLU A 45 20.03 -5.88 17.67
N ILE A 46 18.78 -5.65 17.23
CA ILE A 46 17.77 -6.70 17.07
C ILE A 46 17.91 -7.33 15.68
N THR A 47 18.50 -8.52 15.62
CA THR A 47 18.57 -9.32 14.38
C THR A 47 17.38 -10.27 14.20
N CYS A 48 16.83 -10.78 15.32
CA CYS A 48 15.67 -11.66 15.32
C CYS A 48 14.69 -11.26 16.43
N LEU A 49 13.48 -10.88 16.05
CA LEU A 49 12.39 -10.55 16.97
C LEU A 49 11.51 -11.79 17.19
N LYS A 50 11.38 -12.22 18.45
CA LYS A 50 10.52 -13.34 18.84
C LYS A 50 9.49 -12.89 19.87
N ILE A 51 8.23 -12.81 19.44
CA ILE A 51 7.10 -12.50 20.32
C ILE A 51 6.55 -13.81 20.89
N PRO A 52 6.62 -14.01 22.22
CA PRO A 52 6.22 -15.27 22.84
C PRO A 52 4.69 -15.39 22.96
N CYS A 53 4.19 -16.63 22.99
CA CYS A 53 2.75 -16.91 23.09
C CYS A 53 2.13 -16.51 24.44
N VAL A 54 2.94 -16.20 25.46
CA VAL A 54 2.43 -15.73 26.76
C VAL A 54 1.83 -14.32 26.68
N LEU A 55 2.13 -13.56 25.63
CA LEU A 55 1.58 -12.23 25.37
C LEU A 55 0.17 -12.35 24.77
N GLN A 56 -0.77 -12.79 25.60
CA GLN A 56 -2.17 -13.01 25.23
C GLN A 56 -2.92 -11.70 24.96
N ARG A 57 -2.41 -10.56 25.43
CA ARG A 57 -3.06 -9.25 25.24
C ARG A 57 -2.46 -8.42 24.13
N LEU A 58 -1.32 -8.83 23.57
CA LEU A 58 -0.62 -8.06 22.55
C LEU A 58 -1.46 -8.03 21.28
N SER A 59 -2.02 -6.86 21.01
CA SER A 59 -2.84 -6.58 19.84
C SER A 59 -2.09 -5.81 18.77
N GLN A 60 -1.07 -5.02 19.16
CA GLN A 60 -0.33 -4.15 18.25
C GLN A 60 1.18 -4.37 18.33
N LEU A 61 1.80 -4.56 17.16
CA LEU A 61 3.24 -4.63 16.98
C LEU A 61 3.66 -3.64 15.90
N VAL A 62 4.46 -2.64 16.27
CA VAL A 62 5.02 -1.65 15.35
C VAL A 62 6.54 -1.79 15.36
N VAL A 63 7.13 -1.98 14.18
CA VAL A 63 8.59 -2.10 14.02
C VAL A 63 9.03 -1.17 12.91
N THR A 64 9.87 -0.19 13.23
CA THR A 64 10.32 0.87 12.31
C THR A 64 11.84 0.93 12.26
N ASP A 65 12.39 0.84 11.05
CA ASP A 65 13.80 1.09 10.70
C ASP A 65 14.82 0.38 11.60
N CYS A 66 14.52 -0.87 11.99
CA CYS A 66 15.46 -1.75 12.68
C CYS A 66 16.40 -2.41 11.64
N GLU A 67 17.45 -1.69 11.23
CA GLU A 67 18.29 -1.99 10.06
C GLU A 67 18.84 -3.43 9.96
N ASN A 68 19.22 -4.05 11.09
CA ASN A 68 19.80 -5.41 11.10
C ASN A 68 18.77 -6.52 11.31
N LEU A 69 17.48 -6.18 11.36
CA LEU A 69 16.42 -7.15 11.58
C LEU A 69 16.25 -8.03 10.33
N GLU A 70 16.31 -9.34 10.51
CA GLU A 70 16.16 -10.32 9.42
C GLU A 70 14.89 -11.14 9.57
N VAL A 71 14.43 -11.36 10.80
CA VAL A 71 13.33 -12.29 11.11
C VAL A 71 12.42 -11.73 12.20
N ILE A 72 11.10 -11.73 11.94
CA ILE A 72 10.05 -11.46 12.92
C ILE A 72 9.19 -12.71 13.07
N LYS A 73 9.16 -13.27 14.28
CA LYS A 73 8.33 -14.45 14.61
C LYS A 73 7.40 -14.10 15.75
N SER A 74 6.10 -14.13 15.50
CA SER A 74 5.10 -13.89 16.54
C SER A 74 4.19 -15.08 16.77
N LYS A 75 4.12 -15.49 18.05
CA LYS A 75 3.19 -16.51 18.55
C LYS A 75 2.10 -15.90 19.43
N ALA A 76 1.98 -14.57 19.48
CA ALA A 76 0.91 -13.90 20.21
C ALA A 76 -0.43 -14.21 19.52
N PRO A 77 -1.43 -14.74 20.24
CA PRO A 77 -2.65 -15.25 19.61
C PRO A 77 -3.67 -14.16 19.25
N ASN A 78 -3.51 -12.94 19.75
CA ASN A 78 -4.48 -11.86 19.57
C ASN A 78 -3.85 -10.64 18.87
N LEU A 79 -2.78 -10.84 18.11
CA LEU A 79 -2.15 -9.76 17.34
C LEU A 79 -3.05 -9.39 16.16
N THR A 80 -3.65 -8.21 16.19
CA THR A 80 -4.58 -7.72 15.17
C THR A 80 -3.92 -6.74 14.21
N VAL A 81 -3.01 -5.91 14.72
CA VAL A 81 -2.31 -4.86 13.97
C VAL A 81 -0.81 -5.18 13.93
N PHE A 82 -0.27 -5.27 12.73
CA PHE A 82 1.17 -5.37 12.50
C PHE A 82 1.62 -4.30 11.51
N GLU A 83 2.44 -3.38 12.00
CA GLU A 83 3.05 -2.32 11.21
C GLU A 83 4.55 -2.55 11.10
N TYR A 84 5.05 -2.59 9.87
CA TYR A 84 6.46 -2.77 9.61
C TYR A 84 6.96 -1.73 8.61
N THR A 85 7.96 -0.96 9.05
CA THR A 85 8.73 -0.06 8.20
C THR A 85 10.18 -0.49 8.20
N GLY A 86 10.76 -0.84 7.04
CA GLY A 86 12.17 -1.22 6.95
C GLY A 86 12.51 -2.08 5.73
N GLY A 87 13.67 -2.75 5.76
CA GLY A 87 14.12 -3.65 4.67
C GLY A 87 13.30 -4.94 4.55
N VAL A 88 13.69 -5.82 3.62
CA VAL A 88 13.01 -7.12 3.42
C VAL A 88 13.29 -8.06 4.60
N VAL A 89 12.24 -8.53 5.29
CA VAL A 89 12.32 -9.38 6.50
C VAL A 89 11.49 -10.65 6.36
N GLU A 90 11.92 -11.77 6.94
CA GLU A 90 11.06 -12.95 7.08
C GLU A 90 10.11 -12.77 8.26
N VAL A 91 8.84 -12.50 7.96
CA VAL A 91 7.75 -12.40 8.92
C VAL A 91 6.99 -13.75 9.02
N SER A 92 6.77 -14.24 10.22
CA SER A 92 5.87 -15.35 10.50
C SER A 92 5.02 -14.98 11.70
N ILE A 93 3.76 -14.67 11.43
CA ILE A 93 2.79 -14.32 12.47
C ILE A 93 1.69 -15.38 12.42
N GLY A 94 1.27 -15.86 13.59
CA GLY A 94 0.22 -16.87 13.70
C GLY A 94 -1.11 -16.46 13.05
N ASP A 95 -2.09 -17.37 13.09
CA ASP A 95 -3.36 -17.32 12.35
C ASP A 95 -4.29 -16.11 12.61
N ALA A 96 -3.93 -15.19 13.51
CA ALA A 96 -4.80 -14.15 14.06
C ALA A 96 -4.70 -12.76 13.41
N VAL A 97 -3.81 -12.55 12.43
CA VAL A 97 -3.58 -11.20 11.88
C VAL A 97 -4.63 -10.81 10.86
N LEU A 98 -5.27 -9.67 11.11
CA LEU A 98 -6.35 -9.12 10.30
C LEU A 98 -5.88 -7.92 9.46
N ASP A 99 -5.02 -7.06 10.03
CA ASP A 99 -4.58 -5.82 9.38
C ASP A 99 -3.06 -5.70 9.39
N ILE A 100 -2.46 -5.51 8.21
CA ILE A 100 -1.02 -5.33 8.04
C ILE A 100 -0.75 -4.06 7.25
N MET A 101 0.10 -3.20 7.80
CA MET A 101 0.71 -2.10 7.09
C MET A 101 2.20 -2.38 6.89
N ILE A 102 2.62 -2.44 5.63
CA ILE A 102 4.04 -2.57 5.27
C ILE A 102 4.46 -1.33 4.50
N SER A 103 5.41 -0.61 5.07
CA SER A 103 6.16 0.43 4.39
C SER A 103 7.60 -0.03 4.21
N ALA A 104 8.20 0.22 3.05
CA ALA A 104 9.65 0.15 2.95
C ALA A 104 10.14 1.30 2.09
N SER A 105 11.00 2.11 2.68
CA SER A 105 11.76 3.12 1.95
C SER A 105 12.90 2.42 1.19
N GLY A 106 13.09 2.75 -0.09
CA GLY A 106 14.17 2.21 -0.92
C GLY A 106 13.99 0.76 -1.39
N TRP A 107 12.79 0.17 -1.31
CA TRP A 107 12.52 -1.19 -1.81
C TRP A 107 11.21 -1.28 -2.60
N ASN A 108 11.11 -2.27 -3.50
CA ASN A 108 9.84 -2.64 -4.13
C ASN A 108 9.03 -3.56 -3.20
N VAL A 109 8.18 -2.95 -2.38
CA VAL A 109 7.37 -3.67 -1.40
C VAL A 109 6.22 -4.42 -2.07
N VAL A 110 5.73 -3.95 -3.21
CA VAL A 110 4.55 -4.51 -3.86
C VAL A 110 4.80 -5.95 -4.31
N HIS A 111 5.90 -6.22 -5.03
CA HIS A 111 6.20 -7.59 -5.46
C HIS A 111 6.63 -8.48 -4.30
N TYR A 112 7.36 -7.95 -3.32
CA TYR A 112 7.69 -8.70 -2.12
C TYR A 112 6.41 -9.12 -1.38
N ALA A 113 5.50 -8.18 -1.15
CA ALA A 113 4.23 -8.39 -0.49
C ALA A 113 3.43 -9.47 -1.22
N ARG A 114 3.31 -9.32 -2.54
CA ARG A 114 2.65 -10.29 -3.43
C ARG A 114 3.24 -11.69 -3.36
N ALA A 115 4.56 -11.80 -3.27
CA ALA A 115 5.28 -13.06 -3.40
C ALA A 115 5.39 -13.85 -2.08
N LYS A 116 5.46 -13.14 -0.96
CA LYS A 116 5.84 -13.71 0.34
C LYS A 116 4.69 -13.71 1.34
N LEU A 117 3.95 -12.59 1.46
CA LEU A 117 2.90 -12.47 2.49
C LEU A 117 1.79 -13.51 2.41
N PRO A 118 1.32 -13.97 1.24
CA PRO A 118 0.27 -14.99 1.21
C PRO A 118 0.60 -16.28 1.99
N GLN A 119 1.89 -16.62 2.08
CA GLN A 119 2.35 -17.79 2.83
C GLN A 119 2.59 -17.49 4.31
N MET A 120 2.86 -16.23 4.64
CA MET A 120 3.29 -15.78 5.96
C MET A 120 2.11 -15.39 6.84
N VAL A 121 1.05 -14.88 6.21
CA VAL A 121 -0.16 -14.31 6.84
C VAL A 121 -1.39 -14.68 6.00
N PRO A 122 -1.78 -15.97 5.96
CA PRO A 122 -2.79 -16.48 5.03
C PRO A 122 -4.21 -15.93 5.27
N ASN A 123 -4.52 -15.46 6.48
CA ASN A 123 -5.84 -14.95 6.89
C ASN A 123 -5.98 -13.42 6.79
N LEU A 124 -5.02 -12.74 6.16
CA LEU A 124 -5.00 -11.29 6.05
C LEU A 124 -6.27 -10.73 5.39
N GLU A 125 -6.93 -9.75 6.01
CA GLU A 125 -8.13 -9.08 5.47
C GLU A 125 -7.83 -7.68 4.91
N THR A 126 -6.91 -6.94 5.53
CA THR A 126 -6.49 -5.60 5.11
C THR A 126 -4.98 -5.52 4.91
N LEU A 127 -4.55 -5.00 3.76
CA LEU A 127 -3.15 -4.81 3.41
C LEU A 127 -2.90 -3.40 2.88
N ASP A 128 -2.08 -2.64 3.62
CA ASP A 128 -1.60 -1.33 3.20
C ASP A 128 -0.11 -1.41 2.84
N ILE A 129 0.23 -1.09 1.60
CA ILE A 129 1.60 -1.14 1.08
C ILE A 129 2.04 0.27 0.70
N THR A 130 3.18 0.72 1.22
CA THR A 130 3.86 1.92 0.74
C THR A 130 5.21 1.57 0.12
N SER A 131 5.40 1.94 -1.16
CA SER A 131 6.59 1.64 -1.96
C SER A 131 7.20 2.91 -2.54
N SER A 132 8.54 2.95 -2.62
CA SER A 132 9.30 4.09 -3.14
C SER A 132 10.25 3.73 -4.29
N LEU A 133 10.38 2.44 -4.64
CA LEU A 133 11.10 1.95 -5.82
C LEU A 133 10.28 0.90 -6.57
N ALA A 134 10.59 0.75 -7.86
CA ALA A 134 10.03 -0.25 -8.76
C ALA A 134 11.17 -1.08 -9.37
N THR A 135 11.35 -2.30 -8.89
CA THR A 135 12.18 -3.31 -9.55
C THR A 135 11.43 -4.63 -9.59
N ASP A 136 11.39 -5.29 -10.73
CA ASP A 136 10.70 -6.57 -10.90
C ASP A 136 11.39 -7.67 -10.06
N ILE A 137 10.61 -8.35 -9.22
CA ILE A 137 11.05 -9.56 -8.52
C ILE A 137 10.24 -10.74 -9.09
N PRO A 138 10.86 -11.92 -9.29
CA PRO A 138 10.17 -13.06 -9.87
C PRO A 138 8.91 -13.48 -9.09
N PHE A 139 7.90 -13.84 -9.87
CA PHE A 139 6.58 -14.30 -9.43
C PHE A 139 6.64 -15.49 -8.46
N SER A 140 5.73 -15.50 -7.47
CA SER A 140 5.46 -16.62 -6.57
C SER A 140 3.95 -16.93 -6.58
N PRO A 141 3.54 -18.21 -6.56
CA PRO A 141 2.15 -18.63 -6.83
C PRO A 141 1.17 -18.46 -5.65
N GLY A 142 1.47 -17.62 -4.66
CA GLY A 142 0.61 -17.40 -3.49
C GLY A 142 -0.71 -16.70 -3.85
N LYS A 143 -1.77 -16.92 -3.05
CA LYS A 143 -3.04 -16.18 -3.15
C LYS A 143 -3.45 -15.67 -1.77
N PHE A 144 -3.95 -14.44 -1.72
CA PHE A 144 -4.59 -13.87 -0.54
C PHE A 144 -6.07 -14.25 -0.56
N LEU A 145 -6.41 -15.39 0.05
CA LEU A 145 -7.78 -15.93 -0.02
C LEU A 145 -8.80 -15.07 0.75
N HIS A 146 -8.34 -14.32 1.75
CA HIS A 146 -9.19 -13.58 2.69
C HIS A 146 -9.06 -12.06 2.59
N LEU A 147 -8.17 -11.55 1.73
CA LEU A 147 -7.92 -10.11 1.61
C LEU A 147 -9.12 -9.42 0.97
N LYS A 148 -9.73 -8.49 1.70
CA LYS A 148 -10.88 -7.67 1.30
C LYS A 148 -10.48 -6.24 0.96
N HIS A 149 -9.44 -5.72 1.60
CA HIS A 149 -9.01 -4.34 1.49
C HIS A 149 -7.53 -4.25 1.11
N LEU A 150 -7.23 -3.61 -0.02
CA LEU A 150 -5.85 -3.40 -0.49
C LEU A 150 -5.62 -1.92 -0.78
N CYS A 151 -4.64 -1.33 -0.09
CA CYS A 151 -4.08 -0.03 -0.44
C CYS A 151 -2.66 -0.20 -0.95
N ILE A 152 -2.35 0.38 -2.11
CA ILE A 152 -1.00 0.47 -2.66
C ILE A 152 -0.68 1.94 -2.88
N SER A 153 0.34 2.42 -2.18
CA SER A 153 0.80 3.80 -2.23
C SER A 153 2.23 3.85 -2.79
N PHE A 154 2.39 4.50 -3.94
CA PHE A 154 3.67 4.85 -4.52
C PHE A 154 4.00 6.29 -4.14
N MET A 155 5.03 6.46 -3.32
CA MET A 155 5.36 7.76 -2.73
C MET A 155 6.78 8.20 -3.13
N VAL A 156 6.89 9.33 -3.84
CA VAL A 156 8.16 9.90 -4.28
C VAL A 156 8.32 11.32 -3.74
N SER A 157 9.37 11.54 -2.96
CA SER A 157 9.64 12.83 -2.33
C SER A 157 10.20 13.90 -3.30
N ALA A 158 10.84 13.48 -4.40
CA ALA A 158 11.35 14.38 -5.44
C ALA A 158 11.44 13.69 -6.81
N GLY A 159 11.03 14.41 -7.87
CA GLY A 159 11.11 13.92 -9.25
C GLY A 159 9.94 13.01 -9.69
N ALA A 160 10.17 12.25 -10.75
CA ALA A 160 9.21 11.27 -11.27
C ALA A 160 9.31 9.93 -10.54
N PHE A 161 8.17 9.23 -10.40
CA PHE A 161 8.20 7.81 -10.10
C PHE A 161 8.78 7.03 -11.29
N CYS A 162 9.40 5.89 -11.01
CA CYS A 162 10.13 5.06 -11.97
C CYS A 162 9.40 4.99 -13.33
N PRO A 163 9.94 5.61 -14.39
CA PRO A 163 9.25 5.71 -15.69
C PRO A 163 8.95 4.34 -16.32
N ASP A 164 9.78 3.35 -15.99
CA ASP A 164 9.68 1.97 -16.47
C ASP A 164 8.66 1.13 -15.69
N TYR A 165 8.04 1.67 -14.62
CA TYR A 165 7.06 0.91 -13.86
C TYR A 165 5.78 0.69 -14.65
N ASP A 166 5.43 -0.58 -14.81
CA ASP A 166 4.21 -0.98 -15.47
C ASP A 166 3.07 -1.11 -14.46
N TYR A 167 2.23 -0.08 -14.30
CA TYR A 167 1.01 -0.17 -13.45
C TYR A 167 0.11 -1.34 -13.84
N PHE A 168 0.12 -1.76 -15.11
CA PHE A 168 -0.67 -2.89 -15.58
C PHE A 168 -0.21 -4.23 -14.97
N SER A 169 1.04 -4.31 -14.49
CA SER A 169 1.55 -5.48 -13.76
C SER A 169 0.75 -5.79 -12.47
N LEU A 170 0.05 -4.79 -11.92
CA LEU A 170 -0.82 -4.95 -10.75
C LEU A 170 -2.01 -5.89 -11.00
N VAL A 171 -2.38 -6.17 -12.25
CA VAL A 171 -3.38 -7.20 -12.59
C VAL A 171 -3.00 -8.55 -11.95
N SER A 172 -1.71 -8.91 -11.98
CA SER A 172 -1.23 -10.14 -11.32
C SER A 172 -1.42 -10.14 -9.79
N PHE A 173 -1.51 -8.96 -9.17
CA PHE A 173 -1.86 -8.77 -7.76
C PHE A 173 -3.37 -8.96 -7.56
N LEU A 174 -4.20 -8.38 -8.42
CA LEU A 174 -5.65 -8.58 -8.36
C LEU A 174 -6.04 -10.06 -8.53
N ASP A 175 -5.38 -10.77 -9.45
CA ASP A 175 -5.54 -12.22 -9.65
C ASP A 175 -5.21 -13.07 -8.41
N ALA A 176 -4.43 -12.51 -7.47
CA ALA A 176 -4.10 -13.13 -6.19
C ALA A 176 -5.22 -13.06 -5.17
N CYS A 177 -6.13 -12.10 -5.33
CA CYS A 177 -7.00 -11.61 -4.28
C CYS A 177 -8.47 -11.88 -4.67
N PRO A 178 -8.92 -13.15 -4.68
CA PRO A 178 -10.27 -13.48 -5.14
C PRO A 178 -11.39 -12.85 -4.30
N SER A 179 -11.10 -12.50 -3.04
CA SER A 179 -12.05 -11.90 -2.09
C SER A 179 -11.94 -10.38 -1.99
N LEU A 180 -11.13 -9.74 -2.85
CA LEU A 180 -10.88 -8.30 -2.77
C LEU A 180 -12.16 -7.51 -3.03
N GLU A 181 -12.56 -6.66 -2.08
CA GLU A 181 -13.74 -5.82 -2.17
C GLU A 181 -13.39 -4.37 -2.51
N THR A 182 -12.29 -3.85 -1.96
CA THR A 182 -11.86 -2.46 -2.16
C THR A 182 -10.40 -2.37 -2.56
N LEU A 183 -10.11 -1.57 -3.60
CA LEU A 183 -8.76 -1.25 -4.04
C LEU A 183 -8.53 0.26 -3.96
N MET A 184 -7.50 0.68 -3.23
CA MET A 184 -6.97 2.03 -3.28
C MET A 184 -5.57 2.01 -3.90
N LEU A 185 -5.39 2.71 -5.01
CA LEU A 185 -4.09 2.97 -5.61
C LEU A 185 -3.78 4.46 -5.47
N CYS A 186 -2.68 4.80 -4.81
CA CYS A 186 -2.21 6.17 -4.69
C CYS A 186 -0.84 6.32 -5.33
N VAL A 187 -0.70 7.29 -6.23
CA VAL A 187 0.58 7.64 -6.84
C VAL A 187 0.88 9.10 -6.55
N THR A 188 1.94 9.37 -5.81
CA THR A 188 2.43 10.72 -5.52
C THR A 188 3.81 10.91 -6.13
N GLN A 189 3.91 11.89 -7.02
CA GLN A 189 5.12 12.23 -7.79
C GLN A 189 5.09 13.69 -8.21
N GLN A 190 6.24 14.27 -8.58
CA GLN A 190 6.37 15.67 -8.98
C GLN A 190 6.39 15.87 -10.51
N SER A 191 6.63 14.79 -11.26
CA SER A 191 6.51 14.75 -12.72
C SER A 191 6.07 13.36 -13.15
N VAL A 192 5.46 13.26 -14.33
CA VAL A 192 5.09 11.99 -14.96
C VAL A 192 5.93 11.81 -16.21
N GLU A 193 6.79 10.80 -16.17
CA GLU A 193 7.73 10.46 -17.25
C GLU A 193 7.37 9.16 -17.98
N HIS A 194 6.26 8.53 -17.61
CA HIS A 194 5.78 7.31 -18.24
C HIS A 194 5.25 7.61 -19.66
N ASP A 195 5.31 6.61 -20.54
CA ASP A 195 4.72 6.71 -21.87
C ASP A 195 3.22 7.03 -21.77
N SER A 196 2.83 8.16 -22.36
CA SER A 196 1.44 8.62 -22.36
C SER A 196 0.63 7.88 -23.41
N VAL A 197 -0.63 7.58 -23.10
CA VAL A 197 -1.58 7.09 -24.10
C VAL A 197 -1.93 8.18 -25.13
N LEU A 198 -1.78 9.46 -24.77
CA LEU A 198 -2.06 10.58 -25.66
C LEU A 198 -0.96 10.70 -26.72
N GLY A 199 -1.33 10.49 -27.99
CA GLY A 199 -0.39 10.49 -29.11
C GLY A 199 0.16 9.10 -29.47
N ASP A 200 -0.18 8.07 -28.68
CA ASP A 200 0.08 6.68 -29.02
C ASP A 200 -1.13 6.10 -29.78
N SER A 201 -0.91 5.67 -31.02
CA SER A 201 -1.94 5.03 -31.85
C SER A 201 -2.04 3.52 -31.64
N SER A 202 -1.18 2.94 -30.80
CA SER A 202 -1.19 1.50 -30.55
C SER A 202 -2.33 1.11 -29.61
N HIS A 203 -2.84 -0.10 -29.80
CA HIS A 203 -3.94 -0.62 -29.00
C HIS A 203 -3.52 -0.80 -27.54
N LEU A 204 -4.47 -0.56 -26.63
CA LEU A 204 -4.32 -0.89 -25.21
C LEU A 204 -4.12 -2.40 -25.07
N ARG A 205 -3.16 -2.80 -24.23
CA ARG A 205 -2.96 -4.22 -23.90
C ARG A 205 -4.25 -4.77 -23.28
N GLN A 206 -4.63 -5.94 -23.76
CA GLN A 206 -5.66 -6.76 -23.15
C GLN A 206 -5.00 -8.03 -22.66
N MET A 207 -5.17 -8.33 -21.38
CA MET A 207 -4.85 -9.64 -20.83
C MET A 207 -6.14 -10.43 -20.69
N PRO A 208 -6.16 -11.73 -21.06
CA PRO A 208 -7.28 -12.59 -20.69
C PRO A 208 -7.39 -12.58 -19.17
N GLY A 209 -8.40 -11.89 -18.67
CA GLY A 209 -8.58 -11.65 -17.23
C GLY A 209 -9.30 -12.79 -16.55
N HIS A 210 -8.98 -12.99 -15.27
CA HIS A 210 -9.88 -13.65 -14.35
C HIS A 210 -11.00 -12.68 -14.00
N CYS A 211 -12.25 -13.15 -13.90
CA CYS A 211 -13.32 -12.31 -13.38
C CYS A 211 -13.04 -11.96 -11.92
N HIS A 212 -13.07 -10.67 -11.59
CA HIS A 212 -12.95 -10.17 -10.22
C HIS A 212 -14.35 -9.95 -9.64
N ASP A 213 -14.96 -11.04 -9.17
CA ASP A 213 -16.37 -11.05 -8.75
C ASP A 213 -16.64 -10.29 -7.45
N SER A 214 -15.61 -9.98 -6.67
CA SER A 214 -15.74 -9.38 -5.33
C SER A 214 -15.48 -7.87 -5.31
N ILE A 215 -14.77 -7.32 -6.30
CA ILE A 215 -14.33 -5.91 -6.30
C ILE A 215 -15.56 -5.01 -6.50
N LYS A 216 -15.81 -4.12 -5.52
CA LYS A 216 -16.95 -3.19 -5.52
C LYS A 216 -16.51 -1.73 -5.60
N ASP A 217 -15.39 -1.37 -4.96
CA ASP A 217 -14.93 0.01 -4.86
C ASP A 217 -13.47 0.12 -5.28
N VAL A 218 -13.21 0.95 -6.29
CA VAL A 218 -11.86 1.25 -6.76
C VAL A 218 -11.62 2.74 -6.73
N LYS A 219 -10.53 3.14 -6.07
CA LYS A 219 -10.07 4.53 -6.01
C LYS A 219 -8.64 4.65 -6.48
N ILE A 220 -8.41 5.44 -7.52
CA ILE A 220 -7.08 5.77 -8.03
C ILE A 220 -6.83 7.25 -7.75
N ILE A 221 -5.85 7.55 -6.90
CA ILE A 221 -5.41 8.90 -6.54
C ILE A 221 -4.10 9.21 -7.23
N GLY A 222 -4.03 10.37 -7.90
CA GLY A 222 -2.91 10.69 -8.78
C GLY A 222 -3.03 9.98 -10.13
N PHE A 223 -4.26 9.74 -10.61
CA PHE A 223 -4.51 9.17 -11.93
C PHE A 223 -3.86 10.04 -13.01
N CYS A 224 -2.99 9.44 -13.83
CA CYS A 224 -2.18 10.13 -14.84
C CYS A 224 -2.42 9.55 -16.24
N SER A 225 -1.82 10.18 -17.26
CA SER A 225 -1.96 9.78 -18.66
C SER A 225 -1.10 8.58 -19.07
N ALA A 226 -0.36 7.98 -18.13
CA ALA A 226 0.46 6.80 -18.37
C ALA A 226 -0.37 5.67 -18.98
N LYS A 227 0.10 5.10 -20.08
CA LYS A 227 -0.63 4.06 -20.82
C LYS A 227 -0.98 2.86 -19.94
N SER A 228 -0.03 2.38 -19.14
CA SER A 228 -0.22 1.25 -18.22
C SER A 228 -1.26 1.53 -17.12
N MET A 229 -1.42 2.79 -16.69
CA MET A 229 -2.47 3.20 -15.75
C MET A 229 -3.85 3.10 -16.38
N VAL A 230 -3.97 3.52 -17.64
CA VAL A 230 -5.20 3.43 -18.43
C VAL A 230 -5.55 1.97 -18.69
N GLU A 231 -4.58 1.15 -19.07
CA GLU A 231 -4.76 -0.29 -19.28
C GLU A 231 -5.25 -0.99 -18.01
N LEU A 232 -4.67 -0.69 -16.84
CA LEU A 232 -5.13 -1.21 -15.55
C LEU A 232 -6.60 -0.82 -15.29
N THR A 233 -6.92 0.45 -15.50
CA THR A 233 -8.28 0.97 -15.23
C THR A 233 -9.31 0.34 -16.16
N VAL A 234 -8.99 0.22 -17.45
CA VAL A 234 -9.85 -0.44 -18.44
C VAL A 234 -10.02 -1.92 -18.09
N HIS A 235 -8.96 -2.60 -17.69
CA HIS A 235 -9.04 -4.00 -17.28
C HIS A 235 -9.95 -4.20 -16.07
N ILE A 236 -9.88 -3.32 -15.07
CA ILE A 236 -10.79 -3.35 -13.92
C ILE A 236 -12.24 -3.17 -14.38
N LEU A 237 -12.53 -2.18 -15.23
CA LEU A 237 -13.88 -1.96 -15.76
C LEU A 237 -14.43 -3.17 -16.54
N GLU A 238 -13.57 -3.86 -17.27
CA GLU A 238 -13.95 -5.01 -18.11
C GLU A 238 -14.10 -6.31 -17.30
N ASN A 239 -13.40 -6.47 -16.17
CA ASN A 239 -13.30 -7.75 -15.44
C ASN A 239 -13.88 -7.74 -14.02
N ALA A 240 -14.11 -6.57 -13.41
CA ALA A 240 -14.75 -6.46 -12.09
C ALA A 240 -16.28 -6.41 -12.22
N VAL A 241 -16.91 -7.59 -12.19
CA VAL A 241 -18.36 -7.74 -12.47
C VAL A 241 -19.24 -7.06 -11.41
N SER A 242 -18.78 -7.02 -10.17
CA SER A 242 -19.49 -6.44 -9.03
C SER A 242 -19.10 -4.99 -8.75
N LEU A 243 -18.38 -4.34 -9.67
CA LEU A 243 -17.93 -2.97 -9.46
C LEU A 243 -19.15 -2.04 -9.32
N GLU A 244 -19.17 -1.28 -8.23
CA GLU A 244 -20.21 -0.30 -7.92
C GLU A 244 -19.69 1.11 -8.11
N ARG A 245 -18.45 1.37 -7.69
CA ARG A 245 -17.86 2.72 -7.66
C ARG A 245 -16.43 2.71 -8.21
N LEU A 246 -16.16 3.65 -9.12
CA LEU A 246 -14.82 3.96 -9.60
C LEU A 246 -14.55 5.44 -9.36
N THR A 247 -13.54 5.75 -8.55
CA THR A 247 -13.06 7.12 -8.37
C THR A 247 -11.70 7.30 -9.06
N LEU A 248 -11.64 8.21 -10.03
CA LEU A 248 -10.41 8.64 -10.69
C LEU A 248 -10.08 10.05 -10.24
N ASP A 249 -9.14 10.16 -9.31
CA ASP A 249 -8.68 11.44 -8.80
C ASP A 249 -7.39 11.86 -9.52
N THR A 250 -7.52 12.85 -10.41
CA THR A 250 -6.40 13.39 -11.19
C THR A 250 -5.45 14.27 -10.37
N VAL A 251 -5.81 14.53 -9.10
CA VAL A 251 -5.17 15.50 -8.22
C VAL A 251 -4.48 14.75 -7.07
N CYS A 252 -3.15 14.79 -7.02
CA CYS A 252 -2.40 14.31 -5.85
C CYS A 252 -2.72 15.18 -4.62
N TYR A 253 -2.53 14.64 -3.40
CA TYR A 253 -2.79 15.33 -2.13
C TYR A 253 -2.17 16.73 -2.04
N ASP A 254 -1.00 16.96 -2.64
CA ASP A 254 -0.29 18.25 -2.65
C ASP A 254 -0.97 19.37 -3.46
N LEU A 255 -1.99 19.03 -4.26
CA LEU A 255 -2.70 19.95 -5.14
C LEU A 255 -4.12 20.28 -4.66
N ARG A 256 -4.54 19.81 -3.49
CA ARG A 256 -5.90 20.06 -2.99
C ARG A 256 -6.00 21.41 -2.28
N CYS A 257 -7.15 22.07 -2.45
CA CYS A 257 -7.52 23.20 -1.59
C CYS A 257 -7.68 22.68 -0.15
N SER A 258 -6.94 23.24 0.81
CA SER A 258 -7.28 23.04 2.22
C SER A 258 -8.61 23.71 2.54
N ASP A 259 -9.49 23.07 3.31
CA ASP A 259 -10.74 23.67 3.74
C ASP A 259 -10.47 25.01 4.45
N GLY A 260 -10.96 26.11 3.86
CA GLY A 260 -10.78 27.47 4.36
C GLY A 260 -9.62 28.28 3.75
N ALA A 261 -8.80 27.72 2.86
CA ALA A 261 -7.76 28.45 2.16
C ALA A 261 -8.29 29.11 0.87
N SER A 262 -7.96 30.39 0.65
CA SER A 262 -8.38 31.15 -0.55
C SER A 262 -7.59 30.81 -1.82
N LYS A 263 -6.52 30.01 -1.69
CA LYS A 263 -5.64 29.59 -2.78
C LYS A 263 -5.08 28.19 -2.50
N CYS A 264 -4.87 27.43 -3.56
CA CYS A 264 -4.17 26.16 -3.52
C CYS A 264 -2.69 26.40 -3.18
N SER A 265 -2.02 25.39 -2.61
CA SER A 265 -0.55 25.29 -2.69
C SER A 265 -0.13 25.57 -4.14
N VAL A 266 0.98 26.28 -4.35
CA VAL A 266 1.52 26.49 -5.71
C VAL A 266 1.92 25.12 -6.23
N GLY A 267 0.97 24.46 -6.90
CA GLY A 267 1.17 23.15 -7.46
C GLY A 267 2.31 23.17 -8.46
N ASN A 268 3.08 22.10 -8.53
CA ASN A 268 4.05 21.94 -9.59
C ASN A 268 3.31 22.02 -10.94
N MET A 269 3.67 22.98 -11.80
CA MET A 269 3.01 23.20 -13.09
C MET A 269 2.97 21.93 -13.94
N ASN A 270 4.00 21.08 -13.84
CA ASN A 270 4.02 19.79 -14.54
C ASN A 270 2.86 18.90 -14.10
N MET A 271 2.56 18.86 -12.79
CA MET A 271 1.46 18.06 -12.25
C MET A 271 0.08 18.67 -12.55
N ILE A 272 -0.02 20.01 -12.65
CA ILE A 272 -1.25 20.66 -13.12
C ILE A 272 -1.53 20.28 -14.58
N MET A 273 -0.53 20.40 -15.46
CA MET A 273 -0.65 20.01 -16.86
C MET A 273 -0.99 18.51 -16.99
N GLU A 274 -0.36 17.67 -16.18
CA GLU A 274 -0.64 16.25 -16.18
C GLU A 274 -2.06 15.92 -15.71
N ALA A 275 -2.57 16.58 -14.68
CA ALA A 275 -3.96 16.40 -14.27
C ALA A 275 -4.95 16.73 -15.40
N HIS A 276 -4.68 17.78 -16.18
CA HIS A 276 -5.49 18.12 -17.35
C HIS A 276 -5.38 17.08 -18.46
N LYS A 277 -4.17 16.56 -18.74
CA LYS A 277 -4.00 15.43 -19.67
C LYS A 277 -4.76 14.20 -19.20
N ALA A 278 -4.68 13.88 -17.92
CA ALA A 278 -5.41 12.77 -17.32
C ALA A 278 -6.93 12.92 -17.49
N LEU A 279 -7.48 14.14 -17.36
CA LEU A 279 -8.89 14.39 -17.66
C LEU A 279 -9.24 14.15 -19.13
N VAL A 280 -8.38 14.56 -20.07
CA VAL A 280 -8.57 14.25 -21.50
C VAL A 280 -8.59 12.74 -21.70
N VAL A 281 -7.67 12.01 -21.06
CA VAL A 281 -7.61 10.53 -21.10
C VAL A 281 -8.89 9.91 -20.55
N VAL A 282 -9.40 10.37 -19.40
CA VAL A 282 -10.67 9.87 -18.85
C VAL A 282 -11.80 10.04 -19.87
N ARG A 283 -11.90 11.22 -20.48
CA ARG A 283 -12.94 11.53 -21.47
C ARG A 283 -12.83 10.69 -22.74
N SER A 284 -11.61 10.43 -23.20
CA SER A 284 -11.36 9.74 -24.47
C SER A 284 -11.30 8.22 -24.38
N TYR A 285 -10.87 7.65 -23.24
CA TYR A 285 -10.60 6.22 -23.11
C TYR A 285 -11.42 5.50 -22.04
N ILE A 286 -11.89 6.21 -21.02
CA ILE A 286 -12.56 5.58 -19.87
C ILE A 286 -14.08 5.73 -19.96
N LEU A 287 -14.61 6.94 -20.24
CA LEU A 287 -16.04 7.23 -20.18
C LEU A 287 -16.91 6.23 -20.97
N GLU A 288 -16.55 5.91 -22.21
CA GLU A 288 -17.33 5.01 -23.06
C GLU A 288 -17.31 3.55 -22.60
N LYS A 289 -16.34 3.19 -21.75
CA LYS A 289 -16.16 1.83 -21.22
C LYS A 289 -16.84 1.63 -19.87
N VAL A 290 -17.30 2.68 -19.20
CA VAL A 290 -17.94 2.56 -17.88
C VAL A 290 -19.33 1.93 -18.03
N PRO A 291 -19.60 0.79 -17.39
CA PRO A 291 -20.94 0.20 -17.37
C PRO A 291 -21.94 1.16 -16.71
N SER A 292 -23.19 1.16 -17.17
CA SER A 292 -24.24 2.04 -16.62
C SER A 292 -24.58 1.77 -15.14
N THR A 293 -24.17 0.62 -14.60
CA THR A 293 -24.32 0.23 -13.20
C THR A 293 -23.22 0.78 -12.29
N VAL A 294 -22.13 1.32 -12.85
CA VAL A 294 -20.97 1.82 -12.11
C VAL A 294 -21.09 3.33 -11.94
N GLU A 295 -20.98 3.81 -10.71
CA GLU A 295 -20.81 5.22 -10.41
C GLU A 295 -19.35 5.63 -10.66
N LEU A 296 -19.13 6.42 -11.71
CA LEU A 296 -17.84 7.05 -11.98
C LEU A 296 -17.77 8.43 -11.34
N ASN A 297 -16.83 8.61 -10.43
CA ASN A 297 -16.46 9.91 -9.86
C ASN A 297 -15.09 10.35 -10.40
N VAL A 298 -15.04 11.51 -11.04
CA VAL A 298 -13.78 12.09 -11.56
C VAL A 298 -13.47 13.34 -10.78
N VAL A 299 -12.36 13.35 -10.04
CA VAL A 299 -11.91 14.54 -9.32
C VAL A 299 -11.00 15.35 -10.24
N GLU A 300 -11.51 16.51 -10.64
CA GLU A 300 -10.83 17.47 -11.52
C GLU A 300 -9.92 18.42 -10.71
N PRO A 301 -8.84 18.97 -11.30
CA PRO A 301 -8.04 20.01 -10.68
C PRO A 301 -8.88 21.27 -10.43
N CYS A 302 -8.51 22.03 -9.39
CA CYS A 302 -9.22 23.25 -9.02
C CYS A 302 -9.29 24.25 -10.19
N SER A 303 -10.49 24.55 -10.67
CA SER A 303 -10.72 25.47 -11.79
C SER A 303 -10.30 26.91 -11.51
N GLN A 304 -10.18 27.31 -10.24
CA GLN A 304 -9.75 28.66 -9.86
C GLN A 304 -8.23 28.79 -9.71
N CYS A 305 -7.57 27.76 -9.17
CA CYS A 305 -6.11 27.81 -8.94
C CYS A 305 -5.30 27.26 -10.10
N HIS A 306 -5.83 26.26 -10.81
CA HIS A 306 -5.09 25.39 -11.71
C HIS A 306 -5.63 25.49 -13.15
N ALA A 307 -6.30 26.59 -13.49
CA ALA A 307 -6.69 26.85 -14.88
C ALA A 307 -5.44 26.93 -15.76
N VAL A 308 -5.42 26.14 -16.84
CA VAL A 308 -4.41 26.24 -17.90
C VAL A 308 -4.98 27.17 -18.98
N GLU A 309 -4.28 28.27 -19.29
CA GLU A 309 -4.65 29.13 -20.41
C GLU A 309 -4.46 28.37 -21.73
N ASN A 310 -5.50 28.36 -22.57
CA ASN A 310 -5.50 27.69 -23.89
C ASN A 310 -4.55 28.35 -24.88
#